data_AF-A0A1E7RNH7-F1
#
_entry.id   AF-A0A1E7RNH7-F1
#
_cell.length_a   1.000
_cell.length_b   1.000
_cell.length_c   1.000
_cell.angle_alpha   90.00
_cell.angle_beta   90.00
_cell.angle_gamma   90.00
#
_symmetry.space_group_name_H-M   'P 1'
#
loop_
_entity.id
_entity.type
_entity.pdbx_description
1 polymer ?
#
loop_
_entity_poly.entity_id
_entity_poly.type
_entity_poly.pdbx_seq_one_letter_code
_entity_poly.pdbx_strand_id
1 'polypeptide(L)'
;MNLNTSPLGLANLGPLAQLRAGRLPERLVRLLVGLYLYGISNALLMRSTLGGSPWVVFHEGAARHLPLSLGTIMVLVALVVLLLWIPLRQMPGLGTLANTLLLGPFTDINLQFFDAPEALGLRWLYLLTGVVVCAIATALYVGAQLGTGPRDGLMTGFARRAGWSIQRVRTCIELVVLALGFALGGIAGVGTVVFALCVGPITQFFMRYLVLRLDVAPAPAQ
;
A
#
# COMPACT_ATOMS: atom_id res chain seq x y z
N MET A 1 25.61 -4.78 12.97
CA MET A 1 24.20 -4.86 12.54
C MET A 1 23.86 -3.54 11.84
N ASN A 2 23.71 -3.55 10.51
CA ASN A 2 23.41 -2.32 9.75
C ASN A 2 22.03 -1.79 10.16
N LEU A 3 21.97 -0.59 10.74
CA LEU A 3 20.72 0.06 11.21
C LEU A 3 19.73 0.40 10.07
N ASN A 4 20.08 0.07 8.81
CA ASN A 4 19.33 0.43 7.62
C ASN A 4 18.47 -0.70 7.02
N THR A 5 18.54 -1.93 7.56
CA THR A 5 17.80 -3.09 7.05
C THR A 5 16.81 -3.60 8.09
N SER A 6 15.52 -3.66 7.74
CA SER A 6 14.49 -4.23 8.60
C SER A 6 14.66 -5.75 8.76
N PRO A 7 14.02 -6.41 9.75
CA PRO A 7 14.03 -7.87 9.88
C PRO A 7 13.52 -8.61 8.63
N LEU A 8 12.75 -7.91 7.78
CA LEU A 8 12.22 -8.40 6.51
C LEU A 8 13.16 -8.14 5.32
N GLY A 9 14.35 -7.55 5.55
CA GLY A 9 15.32 -7.25 4.50
C GLY A 9 15.02 -6.00 3.67
N LEU A 10 14.06 -5.16 4.10
CA LEU A 10 13.75 -3.90 3.42
C LEU A 10 14.81 -2.85 3.77
N ALA A 11 15.43 -2.25 2.74
CA ALA A 11 16.39 -1.17 2.85
C ALA A 11 15.76 0.17 2.45
N ASN A 12 16.12 1.24 3.17
CA ASN A 12 15.72 2.62 2.85
C ASN A 12 16.79 3.32 2.01
N LEU A 13 16.97 2.85 0.78
CA LEU A 13 18.01 3.34 -0.13
C LEU A 13 17.59 4.68 -0.75
N GLY A 14 18.56 5.58 -0.99
CA GLY A 14 18.32 6.79 -1.79
C GLY A 14 18.00 6.46 -3.26
N PRO A 15 17.40 7.38 -4.03
CA PRO A 15 16.91 7.11 -5.38
C PRO A 15 17.94 6.48 -6.34
N LEU A 16 19.16 7.03 -6.39
CA LEU A 16 20.25 6.49 -7.23
C LEU A 16 20.75 5.13 -6.74
N ALA A 17 20.81 4.93 -5.42
CA ALA A 17 21.22 3.67 -4.82
C ALA A 17 20.20 2.56 -5.11
N GLN A 18 18.90 2.86 -5.14
CA GLN A 18 17.87 1.91 -5.51
C GLN A 18 18.09 1.36 -6.92
N LEU A 19 18.45 2.21 -7.89
CA LEU A 19 18.69 1.78 -9.28
C LEU A 19 19.97 0.95 -9.43
N ARG A 20 20.98 1.19 -8.58
CA ARG A 20 22.28 0.51 -8.63
C ARG A 20 22.36 -0.78 -7.79
N ALA A 21 21.34 -1.09 -6.99
CA ALA A 21 21.37 -2.25 -6.07
C ALA A 21 21.22 -3.64 -6.73
N GLY A 22 21.55 -3.77 -8.02
CA GLY A 22 21.49 -5.04 -8.76
C GLY A 22 20.07 -5.51 -9.09
N ARG A 23 20.00 -6.57 -9.92
CA ARG A 23 18.76 -7.27 -10.34
C ARG A 23 17.65 -6.35 -10.83
N LEU A 24 18.01 -5.24 -11.46
CA LEU A 24 17.06 -4.21 -11.88
C LEU A 24 15.93 -4.75 -12.77
N PRO A 25 16.18 -5.60 -13.80
CA PRO A 25 15.10 -6.15 -14.62
C PRO A 25 14.08 -6.95 -13.80
N GLU A 26 14.53 -7.84 -12.92
CA GLU A 26 13.65 -8.62 -12.03
C GLU A 26 12.83 -7.71 -11.11
N ARG A 27 13.47 -6.69 -10.54
CA ARG A 27 12.82 -5.72 -9.64
C ARG A 27 11.78 -4.86 -10.36
N LEU A 28 12.05 -4.46 -11.60
CA LEU A 28 11.07 -3.75 -12.44
C LEU A 28 9.88 -4.63 -12.77
N VAL A 29 10.10 -5.91 -13.11
CA VAL A 29 9.00 -6.86 -13.34
C VAL A 29 8.17 -7.04 -12.07
N ARG A 30 8.79 -7.26 -10.92
CA ARG A 30 8.07 -7.36 -9.63
C ARG A 30 7.29 -6.09 -9.27
N LEU A 31 7.85 -4.92 -9.56
CA LEU A 31 7.17 -3.64 -9.38
C LEU A 31 5.92 -3.57 -10.25
N LEU A 32 6.04 -3.80 -11.56
CA LEU A 32 4.93 -3.67 -12.51
C LEU A 32 3.85 -4.74 -12.27
N VAL A 33 4.24 -6.00 -12.07
CA VAL A 33 3.32 -7.09 -11.73
C VAL A 33 2.62 -6.81 -10.41
N GLY A 34 3.36 -6.37 -9.39
CA GLY A 34 2.78 -6.02 -8.09
C GLY A 34 1.75 -4.88 -8.21
N LEU A 35 2.05 -3.83 -8.97
CA LEU A 35 1.11 -2.73 -9.20
C LEU A 35 -0.14 -3.17 -9.99
N TYR A 36 0.02 -4.02 -11.00
CA TYR A 36 -1.12 -4.57 -11.76
C TYR A 36 -2.03 -5.44 -10.87
N LEU A 37 -1.44 -6.32 -10.06
CA LEU A 37 -2.18 -7.11 -9.06
C LEU A 37 -2.87 -6.21 -8.03
N TYR A 38 -2.28 -5.08 -7.65
CA TYR A 38 -2.94 -4.10 -6.80
C TYR A 38 -4.20 -3.54 -7.50
N GLY A 39 -4.12 -3.23 -8.78
CA GLY A 39 -5.27 -2.84 -9.60
C GLY A 39 -6.40 -3.90 -9.57
N ILE A 40 -6.07 -5.19 -9.73
CA ILE A 40 -7.03 -6.30 -9.59
C ILE A 40 -7.66 -6.29 -8.20
N SER A 41 -6.84 -6.20 -7.15
CA SER A 41 -7.32 -6.14 -5.77
C SER A 41 -8.32 -5.00 -5.58
N ASN A 42 -8.00 -3.80 -6.04
CA ASN A 42 -8.91 -2.66 -5.93
C ASN A 42 -10.23 -2.91 -6.65
N ALA A 43 -10.18 -3.43 -7.88
CA ALA A 43 -11.39 -3.76 -8.63
C ALA A 43 -12.26 -4.78 -7.89
N LEU A 44 -11.68 -5.87 -7.38
CA LEU A 44 -12.40 -6.88 -6.60
C LEU A 44 -13.02 -6.30 -5.32
N LEU A 45 -12.26 -5.50 -4.56
CA LEU A 45 -12.75 -4.86 -3.34
C LEU A 45 -13.91 -3.90 -3.63
N MET A 46 -13.80 -3.08 -4.68
CA MET A 46 -14.86 -2.16 -5.11
C MET A 46 -16.11 -2.92 -5.56
N ARG A 47 -15.94 -3.98 -6.37
CA ARG A 47 -17.05 -4.80 -6.87
C ARG A 47 -17.67 -5.70 -5.80
N SER A 48 -16.98 -5.97 -4.69
CA SER A 48 -17.56 -6.73 -3.58
C SER A 48 -18.80 -6.06 -2.98
N THR A 49 -18.90 -4.72 -3.04
CA THR A 49 -19.97 -3.90 -2.43
C THR A 49 -20.15 -4.12 -0.91
N LEU A 50 -19.20 -4.77 -0.22
CA LEU A 50 -19.24 -5.01 1.23
C LEU A 50 -18.52 -3.91 2.05
N GLY A 51 -18.04 -2.87 1.39
CA GLY A 51 -17.28 -1.76 1.96
C GLY A 51 -15.96 -1.53 1.23
N GLY A 52 -15.50 -0.28 1.21
CA GLY A 52 -14.21 0.11 0.62
C GLY A 52 -13.04 -0.08 1.59
N SER A 53 -11.83 0.28 1.16
CA SER A 53 -10.69 0.38 2.07
C SER A 53 -10.88 1.52 3.08
N PRO A 54 -10.23 1.48 4.27
CA PRO A 54 -10.26 2.56 5.25
C PRO A 54 -9.96 3.94 4.67
N TRP A 55 -9.04 4.00 3.70
CA TRP A 55 -8.68 5.24 3.02
C TRP A 55 -9.83 5.79 2.16
N VAL A 56 -10.62 4.93 1.52
CA VAL A 56 -11.83 5.37 0.80
C VAL A 56 -12.83 5.99 1.77
N VAL A 57 -13.08 5.32 2.90
CA VAL A 57 -13.95 5.86 3.97
C VAL A 57 -13.46 7.21 4.45
N PHE A 58 -12.15 7.38 4.63
CA PHE A 58 -11.55 8.65 5.02
C PHE A 58 -11.73 9.75 3.97
N HIS A 59 -11.44 9.49 2.70
CA HIS A 59 -11.62 10.48 1.64
C HIS A 59 -13.10 10.88 1.49
N GLU A 60 -14.02 9.92 1.53
CA GLU A 60 -15.45 10.18 1.48
C GLU A 60 -15.95 10.96 2.70
N GLY A 61 -15.46 10.65 3.89
CA GLY A 61 -15.78 11.42 5.10
C GLY A 61 -15.29 12.85 4.99
N ALA A 62 -14.02 13.04 4.63
CA ALA A 62 -13.45 14.37 4.43
C ALA A 62 -14.20 15.20 3.37
N ALA A 63 -14.68 14.56 2.29
CA ALA A 63 -15.46 15.20 1.23
C ALA A 63 -16.81 15.75 1.68
N ARG A 64 -17.34 15.29 2.82
CA ARG A 64 -18.58 15.85 3.39
C ARG A 64 -18.37 17.17 4.11
N HIS A 65 -17.14 17.49 4.50
CA HIS A 65 -16.81 18.66 5.31
C HIS A 65 -16.02 19.74 4.55
N LEU A 66 -15.57 19.46 3.33
CA LEU A 66 -14.81 20.37 2.51
C LEU A 66 -15.55 20.62 1.19
N PRO A 67 -15.67 21.87 0.71
CA PRO A 67 -16.27 22.17 -0.60
C PRO A 67 -15.29 21.85 -1.74
N LEU A 68 -14.73 20.64 -1.73
CA LEU A 68 -13.73 20.14 -2.67
C LEU A 68 -14.21 18.83 -3.28
N SER A 69 -13.78 18.53 -4.50
CA SER A 69 -14.07 17.23 -5.11
C SER A 69 -13.32 16.11 -4.37
N LEU A 70 -13.87 14.89 -4.42
CA LEU A 70 -13.23 13.71 -3.85
C LEU A 70 -11.80 13.51 -4.40
N GLY A 71 -11.61 13.72 -5.71
CA GLY A 71 -10.30 13.64 -6.34
C GLY A 71 -9.29 14.64 -5.77
N THR A 72 -9.70 15.90 -5.56
CA THR A 72 -8.84 16.91 -4.92
C THR A 72 -8.45 16.49 -3.50
N ILE A 73 -9.39 15.93 -2.74
CA ILE A 73 -9.13 15.45 -1.38
C ILE A 73 -8.13 14.29 -1.38
N MET A 74 -8.28 13.33 -2.30
CA MET A 74 -7.31 12.23 -2.43
C MET A 74 -5.89 12.75 -2.71
N VAL A 75 -5.75 13.76 -3.58
CA VAL A 75 -4.45 14.40 -3.85
C VAL A 75 -3.91 15.10 -2.61
N LEU A 76 -4.72 15.90 -1.91
CA LEU A 76 -4.29 16.59 -0.70
C LEU A 76 -3.86 15.61 0.39
N VAL A 77 -4.60 14.53 0.59
CA VAL A 77 -4.24 13.48 1.55
C VAL A 77 -2.94 12.80 1.12
N ALA A 78 -2.76 12.48 -0.16
CA ALA A 78 -1.49 11.94 -0.65
C ALA A 78 -0.32 12.88 -0.39
N LEU A 79 -0.48 14.20 -0.58
CA LEU A 79 0.54 15.20 -0.25
C LEU A 79 0.85 15.22 1.24
N VAL A 80 -0.16 15.22 2.11
CA VAL A 80 0.02 15.16 3.57
C VAL A 80 0.78 13.89 3.97
N VAL A 81 0.41 12.75 3.38
CA VAL A 81 1.10 11.48 3.61
C VAL A 81 2.57 11.54 3.18
N LEU A 82 2.87 12.16 2.04
CA LEU A 82 4.25 12.38 1.59
C LEU A 82 5.00 13.35 2.50
N LEU A 83 4.36 14.38 3.08
CA LEU A 83 5.00 15.26 4.06
C LEU A 83 5.35 14.51 5.35
N LEU A 84 4.50 13.58 5.79
CA LEU A 84 4.78 12.71 6.93
C LEU A 84 5.98 11.78 6.70
N TRP A 85 6.47 11.62 5.47
CA TRP A 85 7.70 10.89 5.21
C TRP A 85 8.96 11.63 5.65
N ILE A 86 8.93 12.96 5.71
CA ILE A 86 10.07 13.80 6.12
C ILE A 86 10.57 13.40 7.52
N PRO A 87 9.75 13.38 8.58
CA PRO A 87 10.19 12.93 9.90
C PRO A 87 10.55 11.43 9.94
N LEU A 88 9.92 10.61 9.07
CA LEU A 88 10.24 9.18 8.94
C LEU A 88 11.55 8.94 8.18
N ARG A 89 12.13 9.97 7.53
CA ARG A 89 13.26 9.87 6.59
C ARG A 89 13.02 8.81 5.52
N GLN A 90 11.78 8.66 5.05
CA GLN A 90 11.43 7.68 4.02
C GLN A 90 11.83 8.20 2.64
N MET A 91 12.65 7.44 1.91
CA MET A 91 13.18 7.87 0.61
C MET A 91 12.20 7.53 -0.51
N PRO A 92 11.80 8.50 -1.37
CA PRO A 92 11.04 8.22 -2.57
C PRO A 92 11.89 7.48 -3.61
N GLY A 93 11.22 6.84 -4.56
CA GLY A 93 11.85 6.08 -5.62
C GLY A 93 10.99 5.93 -6.85
N LEU A 94 11.47 5.17 -7.83
CA LEU A 94 10.73 4.86 -9.06
C LEU A 94 9.36 4.23 -8.75
N GLY A 95 9.29 3.36 -7.75
CA GLY A 95 8.08 2.73 -7.27
C GLY A 95 7.08 3.71 -6.67
N THR A 96 7.53 4.84 -6.12
CA THR A 96 6.63 5.91 -5.65
C THR A 96 5.92 6.58 -6.82
N LEU A 97 6.67 6.91 -7.88
CA LEU A 97 6.09 7.49 -9.10
C LEU A 97 5.19 6.48 -9.81
N ALA A 98 5.69 5.24 -9.99
CA ALA A 98 4.95 4.18 -10.65
C ALA A 98 3.65 3.84 -9.91
N ASN A 99 3.67 3.78 -8.58
CA ASN A 99 2.45 3.55 -7.80
C ASN A 99 1.44 4.67 -8.00
N THR A 100 1.87 5.94 -7.90
CA THR A 100 0.96 7.09 -8.07
C THR A 100 0.37 7.16 -9.49
N LEU A 101 1.15 6.82 -10.52
CA LEU A 101 0.75 6.96 -11.92
C LEU A 101 -0.02 5.74 -12.47
N LEU A 102 0.35 4.52 -12.06
CA LEU A 102 -0.18 3.29 -12.67
C LEU A 102 -1.33 2.66 -11.88
N LEU A 103 -1.45 2.95 -10.59
CA LEU A 103 -2.44 2.28 -9.74
C LEU A 103 -3.89 2.56 -10.17
N GLY A 104 -4.18 3.81 -10.55
CA GLY A 104 -5.49 4.21 -11.08
C GLY A 104 -5.81 3.50 -12.39
N PRO A 105 -5.01 3.69 -13.47
CA PRO A 105 -5.23 3.02 -14.75
C PRO A 105 -5.36 1.50 -14.65
N PHE A 106 -4.54 0.82 -13.84
CA PHE A 106 -4.68 -0.62 -13.64
C PHE A 106 -5.97 -0.99 -12.91
N THR A 107 -6.45 -0.17 -11.98
CA THR A 107 -7.75 -0.39 -11.35
C THR A 107 -8.87 -0.24 -12.38
N ASP A 108 -8.85 0.83 -13.18
CA ASP A 108 -9.88 1.12 -14.20
C ASP A 108 -9.96 0.04 -15.26
N ILE A 109 -8.81 -0.43 -15.77
CA ILE A 109 -8.74 -1.57 -16.69
C ILE A 109 -9.40 -2.80 -16.06
N ASN A 110 -9.08 -3.13 -14.81
CA ASN A 110 -9.63 -4.30 -14.15
C ASN A 110 -11.13 -4.18 -13.83
N LEU A 111 -11.64 -2.97 -13.57
CA LEU A 111 -13.07 -2.75 -13.38
C LEU A 111 -13.92 -3.07 -14.62
N GLN A 112 -13.32 -3.10 -15.81
CA GLN A 112 -13.98 -3.51 -17.06
C GLN A 112 -14.16 -5.04 -17.14
N PHE A 113 -13.37 -5.82 -16.40
CA PHE A 113 -13.41 -7.29 -16.42
C PHE A 113 -14.20 -7.90 -15.27
N PHE A 114 -14.40 -7.15 -14.18
CA PHE A 114 -15.12 -7.62 -13.00
C PHE A 114 -16.41 -6.81 -12.82
N ASP A 115 -17.55 -7.50 -12.87
CA ASP A 115 -18.84 -6.95 -12.46
C ASP A 115 -19.12 -7.19 -10.97
N ALA A 116 -20.07 -6.44 -10.42
CA ALA A 116 -20.49 -6.61 -9.03
C ALA A 116 -21.40 -7.85 -8.91
N PRO A 117 -21.03 -8.87 -8.12
CA PRO A 117 -21.84 -10.07 -8.02
C PRO A 117 -23.10 -9.82 -7.17
N GLU A 118 -24.20 -10.46 -7.55
CA GLU A 118 -25.47 -10.39 -6.81
C GLU A 118 -25.44 -11.26 -5.54
N ALA A 119 -24.92 -12.49 -5.67
CA ALA A 119 -24.88 -13.46 -4.59
C ALA A 119 -23.92 -13.02 -3.47
N LEU A 120 -24.41 -13.02 -2.22
CA LEU A 120 -23.64 -12.63 -1.04
C LEU A 120 -22.34 -13.44 -0.89
N GLY A 121 -22.37 -14.74 -1.17
CA GLY A 121 -21.17 -15.59 -1.12
C GLY A 121 -20.07 -15.14 -2.08
N LEU A 122 -20.43 -14.72 -3.30
CA LEU A 122 -19.48 -14.20 -4.28
C LEU A 122 -18.95 -12.82 -3.89
N ARG A 123 -19.76 -11.98 -3.25
CA ARG A 123 -19.30 -10.70 -2.67
C ARG A 123 -18.22 -10.92 -1.62
N TRP A 124 -18.40 -11.92 -0.74
CA TRP A 124 -17.39 -12.32 0.24
C TRP A 124 -16.14 -12.88 -0.43
N LEU A 125 -16.30 -13.71 -1.47
CA LEU A 125 -15.16 -14.21 -2.23
C LEU A 125 -14.35 -13.05 -2.84
N TYR A 126 -15.01 -12.10 -3.49
CA TYR A 126 -14.36 -10.89 -4.04
C TYR A 126 -13.63 -10.09 -2.97
N LEU A 127 -14.27 -9.86 -1.83
CA LEU A 127 -13.67 -9.16 -0.71
C LEU A 127 -12.39 -9.88 -0.22
N LEU A 128 -12.51 -11.16 0.14
CA LEU A 128 -11.41 -11.93 0.74
C LEU A 128 -10.25 -12.11 -0.25
N THR A 129 -10.55 -12.44 -1.50
CA THR A 129 -9.55 -12.51 -2.58
C THR A 129 -8.90 -11.15 -2.79
N GLY A 130 -9.68 -10.07 -2.80
CA GLY A 130 -9.17 -8.70 -2.88
C GLY A 130 -8.17 -8.37 -1.78
N VAL A 131 -8.49 -8.68 -0.50
CA VAL A 131 -7.56 -8.46 0.62
C VAL A 131 -6.25 -9.24 0.43
N VAL A 132 -6.34 -10.52 0.06
CA VAL A 132 -5.15 -11.38 -0.14
C VAL A 132 -4.30 -10.89 -1.29
N VAL A 133 -4.92 -10.57 -2.44
CA VAL A 133 -4.23 -10.03 -3.61
C VAL A 133 -3.61 -8.67 -3.30
N CYS A 134 -4.27 -7.81 -2.51
CA CYS A 134 -3.71 -6.55 -2.03
C CYS A 134 -2.39 -6.78 -1.28
N ALA A 135 -2.38 -7.72 -0.34
CA ALA A 135 -1.22 -8.03 0.46
C ALA A 135 -0.06 -8.63 -0.36
N ILE A 136 -0.36 -9.53 -1.31
CA ILE A 136 0.63 -10.07 -2.26
C ILE A 136 1.20 -8.95 -3.13
N ALA A 137 0.33 -8.11 -3.70
CA ALA A 137 0.69 -6.98 -4.53
C ALA A 137 1.63 -6.01 -3.80
N THR A 138 1.25 -5.60 -2.58
CA THR A 138 2.10 -4.76 -1.71
C THR A 138 3.44 -5.43 -1.43
N ALA A 139 3.46 -6.72 -1.07
CA ALA A 139 4.70 -7.44 -0.78
C ALA A 139 5.62 -7.55 -2.01
N LEU A 140 5.08 -7.77 -3.22
CA LEU A 140 5.84 -7.85 -4.46
C LEU A 140 6.48 -6.51 -4.84
N TYR A 141 5.67 -5.45 -4.91
CA TYR A 141 6.15 -4.17 -5.44
C TYR A 141 7.03 -3.43 -4.40
N VAL A 142 6.66 -3.45 -3.11
CA VAL A 142 7.50 -2.90 -2.04
C VAL A 142 8.76 -3.77 -1.87
N GLY A 143 8.62 -5.09 -1.99
CA GLY A 143 9.73 -6.04 -1.93
C GLY A 143 10.71 -5.94 -3.08
N ALA A 144 10.36 -5.27 -4.18
CA ALA A 144 11.29 -4.88 -5.23
C ALA A 144 12.25 -3.76 -4.79
N GLN A 145 12.00 -3.09 -3.67
CA GLN A 145 12.86 -2.07 -3.07
C GLN A 145 13.23 -0.92 -4.04
N LEU A 146 12.31 -0.55 -4.93
CA LEU A 146 12.46 0.57 -5.87
C LEU A 146 11.70 1.82 -5.40
N GLY A 147 11.32 1.86 -4.11
CA GLY A 147 10.44 2.88 -3.53
C GLY A 147 9.05 2.33 -3.22
N THR A 148 8.32 3.05 -2.39
CA THR A 148 6.97 2.68 -1.90
C THR A 148 5.93 3.68 -2.38
N GLY A 149 4.66 3.28 -2.49
CA GLY A 149 3.55 4.22 -2.60
C GLY A 149 3.34 5.02 -1.30
N PRO A 150 2.66 6.18 -1.32
CA PRO A 150 2.53 7.08 -0.17
C PRO A 150 2.12 6.38 1.14
N ARG A 151 1.01 5.62 1.10
CA ARG A 151 0.48 4.84 2.22
C ARG A 151 1.46 3.76 2.71
N ASP A 152 2.07 3.04 1.78
CA ASP A 152 3.00 1.95 2.10
C ASP A 152 4.36 2.47 2.61
N GLY A 153 4.71 3.72 2.27
CA GLY A 153 5.87 4.40 2.85
C GLY A 153 5.64 4.89 4.27
N LEU A 154 4.41 5.22 4.67
CA LEU A 154 4.10 5.39 6.10
C LEU A 154 4.33 4.07 6.83
N MET A 155 3.81 2.97 6.29
CA MET A 155 3.96 1.64 6.88
C MET A 155 5.44 1.27 7.04
N THR A 156 6.24 1.35 5.98
CA THR A 156 7.67 0.98 6.03
C THR A 156 8.51 1.98 6.83
N GLY A 157 8.21 3.27 6.73
CA GLY A 157 8.88 4.33 7.48
C GLY A 157 8.66 4.24 8.99
N PHE A 158 7.41 4.06 9.43
CA PHE A 158 7.10 3.86 10.84
C PHE A 158 7.66 2.54 11.37
N ALA A 159 7.53 1.44 10.63
CA ALA A 159 8.10 0.15 11.05
C ALA A 159 9.61 0.24 11.29
N ARG A 160 10.34 0.93 10.38
CA ARG A 160 11.77 1.19 10.54
C ARG A 160 12.07 2.08 11.76
N ARG A 161 11.35 3.20 11.91
CA ARG A 161 11.68 4.22 12.92
C ARG A 161 11.23 3.85 14.33
N ALA A 162 10.10 3.16 14.48
CA ALA A 162 9.56 2.72 15.75
C ALA A 162 9.99 1.30 16.15
N GLY A 163 10.67 0.56 15.25
CA GLY A 163 11.04 -0.84 15.48
C GLY A 163 9.84 -1.80 15.54
N TRP A 164 8.68 -1.38 15.05
CA TRP A 164 7.46 -2.18 15.06
C TRP A 164 7.40 -3.10 13.84
N SER A 165 6.66 -4.20 13.98
CA SER A 165 6.42 -5.13 12.88
C SER A 165 5.51 -4.49 11.81
N ILE A 166 5.70 -4.88 10.55
CA ILE A 166 4.91 -4.36 9.42
C ILE A 166 3.41 -4.59 9.66
N GLN A 167 3.02 -5.75 10.18
CA GLN A 167 1.61 -6.03 10.48
C GLN A 167 1.04 -5.02 11.47
N ARG A 168 1.78 -4.72 12.55
CA ARG A 168 1.30 -3.86 13.63
C ARG A 168 1.11 -2.44 13.09
N VAL A 169 2.12 -1.92 12.40
CA VAL A 169 2.06 -0.58 11.81
C VAL A 169 0.94 -0.49 10.77
N ARG A 170 0.84 -1.46 9.85
CA ARG A 170 -0.18 -1.47 8.82
C ARG A 170 -1.58 -1.50 9.41
N THR A 171 -1.85 -2.40 10.34
CA THR A 171 -3.15 -2.49 11.01
C THR A 171 -3.47 -1.22 11.80
N CYS A 172 -2.52 -0.65 12.54
CA CYS A 172 -2.74 0.62 13.26
C CYS A 172 -3.08 1.76 12.30
N ILE A 173 -2.35 1.91 11.18
CA ILE A 173 -2.64 2.92 10.17
C ILE A 173 -4.06 2.73 9.63
N GLU A 174 -4.43 1.52 9.24
CA GLU A 174 -5.77 1.23 8.71
C GLU A 174 -6.87 1.52 9.72
N LEU A 175 -6.70 1.13 10.99
CA LEU A 175 -7.69 1.37 12.03
C LEU A 175 -7.83 2.85 12.37
N VAL A 176 -6.72 3.61 12.43
CA VAL A 176 -6.74 5.05 12.68
C VAL A 176 -7.43 5.78 11.53
N VAL A 177 -7.06 5.47 10.29
CA VAL A 177 -7.67 6.09 9.10
C VAL A 177 -9.15 5.74 9.01
N LEU A 178 -9.53 4.48 9.30
CA LEU A 178 -10.92 4.06 9.37
C LEU A 178 -11.70 4.85 10.43
N ALA A 179 -11.16 4.94 11.65
CA ALA A 179 -11.81 5.66 12.74
C ALA A 179 -12.01 7.15 12.41
N LEU A 180 -10.99 7.80 11.84
CA LEU A 180 -11.09 9.19 11.38
C LEU A 180 -12.12 9.34 10.26
N GLY A 181 -12.10 8.45 9.27
CA GLY A 181 -13.04 8.50 8.16
C GLY A 181 -14.48 8.30 8.61
N PHE A 182 -14.71 7.33 9.49
CA PHE A 182 -16.03 7.08 10.07
C PHE A 182 -16.51 8.25 10.92
N ALA A 183 -15.64 8.87 11.73
CA ALA A 183 -15.96 10.06 12.52
C ALA A 183 -16.32 11.28 11.64
N LEU A 184 -15.74 11.36 10.43
CA LEU A 184 -16.08 12.36 9.40
C LEU A 184 -17.33 11.97 8.57
N GLY A 185 -18.05 10.92 8.95
CA GLY A 185 -19.28 10.48 8.26
C GLY A 185 -19.05 9.64 7.00
N GLY A 186 -17.83 9.11 6.79
CA GLY A 186 -17.52 8.14 5.74
C GLY A 186 -18.28 6.82 5.92
N ILE A 187 -18.62 6.15 4.82
CA ILE A 187 -19.41 4.90 4.87
C ILE A 187 -18.47 3.70 5.01
N ALA A 188 -18.39 3.15 6.22
CA ALA A 188 -17.69 1.90 6.47
C ALA A 188 -18.63 0.70 6.37
N GLY A 189 -18.20 -0.36 5.67
CA GLY A 189 -18.90 -1.64 5.62
C GLY A 189 -18.15 -2.73 6.39
N VAL A 190 -18.77 -3.90 6.53
CA VAL A 190 -18.12 -5.07 7.15
C VAL A 190 -16.80 -5.44 6.46
N GLY A 191 -16.74 -5.30 5.14
CA GLY A 191 -15.55 -5.52 4.35
C GLY A 191 -14.42 -4.54 4.65
N THR A 192 -14.75 -3.31 5.05
CA THR A 192 -13.75 -2.32 5.46
C THR A 192 -13.04 -2.74 6.74
N VAL A 193 -13.79 -3.27 7.72
CA VAL A 193 -13.24 -3.76 8.99
C VAL A 193 -12.38 -5.00 8.75
N VAL A 194 -12.87 -5.94 7.94
CA VAL A 194 -12.10 -7.13 7.53
C VAL A 194 -10.80 -6.72 6.86
N PHE A 195 -10.83 -5.79 5.91
CA PHE A 195 -9.64 -5.29 5.25
C PHE A 195 -8.67 -4.66 6.26
N ALA A 196 -9.13 -3.78 7.15
CA ALA A 196 -8.29 -3.08 8.12
C ALA A 196 -7.55 -4.03 9.07
N LEU A 197 -8.23 -5.09 9.52
CA LEU A 197 -7.68 -6.07 10.44
C LEU A 197 -6.75 -7.07 9.74
N CYS A 198 -7.10 -7.52 8.54
CA CYS A 198 -6.42 -8.62 7.86
C CYS A 198 -5.25 -8.18 6.96
N VAL A 199 -5.32 -7.01 6.32
CA VAL A 199 -4.32 -6.63 5.31
C VAL A 199 -2.89 -6.55 5.89
N GLY A 200 -2.74 -6.09 7.14
CA GLY A 200 -1.46 -5.98 7.83
C GLY A 200 -0.76 -7.33 8.03
N PRO A 201 -1.36 -8.28 8.78
CA PRO A 201 -0.82 -9.62 9.00
C PRO A 201 -0.50 -10.36 7.69
N ILE A 202 -1.40 -10.30 6.71
CA ILE A 202 -1.23 -10.99 5.43
C ILE A 202 -0.08 -10.35 4.62
N THR A 203 0.03 -9.01 4.61
CA THR A 203 1.15 -8.32 3.95
C THR A 203 2.48 -8.72 4.57
N GLN A 204 2.57 -8.74 5.91
CA GLN A 204 3.79 -9.16 6.59
C GLN A 204 4.14 -10.62 6.28
N PHE A 205 3.14 -11.52 6.22
CA PHE A 205 3.35 -12.91 5.84
C PHE A 205 4.00 -13.01 4.47
N PHE A 206 3.43 -12.39 3.44
CA PHE A 206 3.98 -12.44 2.09
C PHE A 206 5.32 -11.73 1.95
N MET A 207 5.56 -10.63 2.69
CA MET A 207 6.85 -9.95 2.68
C MET A 207 8.00 -10.84 3.14
N ARG A 208 7.77 -11.82 4.04
CA ARG A 208 8.82 -12.77 4.45
C ARG A 208 9.38 -13.59 3.29
N TYR A 209 8.58 -13.81 2.25
CA TYR A 209 8.94 -14.65 1.11
C TYR A 209 9.22 -13.85 -0.18
N LEU A 210 8.59 -12.68 -0.33
CA LEU A 210 8.59 -11.93 -1.60
C LEU A 210 9.56 -10.75 -1.63
N VAL A 211 10.12 -10.34 -0.48
CA VAL A 211 11.15 -9.29 -0.44
C VAL A 211 12.45 -9.81 -1.06
N LEU A 212 12.92 -9.11 -2.10
CA LEU A 212 14.23 -9.38 -2.68
C LEU A 212 15.31 -8.88 -1.74
N ARG A 213 16.23 -9.76 -1.31
CA ARG A 213 17.44 -9.32 -0.61
C ARG A 213 18.39 -8.70 -1.64
N LEU A 214 18.79 -7.47 -1.38
CA LEU A 214 19.74 -6.75 -2.21
C LEU A 214 21.15 -6.99 -1.68
N ASP A 215 22.06 -7.35 -2.57
CA ASP A 215 23.49 -7.47 -2.28
C ASP A 215 24.09 -6.05 -2.29
N VAL A 216 23.77 -5.27 -1.26
CA VAL A 216 24.35 -3.92 -1.12
C VAL A 216 25.78 -4.09 -0.63
N ALA A 217 26.76 -3.84 -1.50
CA ALA A 217 28.17 -3.76 -1.09
C ALA A 217 28.28 -2.80 0.12
N PRO A 218 29.03 -3.16 1.18
CA PRO A 218 29.17 -2.30 2.34
C PRO A 218 29.62 -0.91 1.89
N ALA A 219 28.95 0.13 2.38
CA ALA A 219 29.36 1.50 2.10
C ALA A 219 30.85 1.64 2.48
N PRO A 220 31.68 2.29 1.64
CA PRO A 220 33.06 2.56 2.03
C PRO A 220 33.04 3.29 3.37
N ALA A 221 33.84 2.79 4.32
CA ALA A 221 34.00 3.44 5.61
C ALA A 221 34.44 4.89 5.35
N GLN A 222 33.61 5.84 5.79
CA GLN A 222 34.00 7.23 5.90
C GLN A 222 34.80 7.44 7.18
#